data_AF-A0A1B8DZC1-F1
#
_entry.id   AF-A0A1B8DZC1-F1
#
_cell.length_a   1.000
_cell.length_b   1.000
_cell.length_c   1.000
_cell.angle_alpha   90.00
_cell.angle_beta   90.00
_cell.angle_gamma   90.00
#
_symmetry.space_group_name_H-M   'P 1'
#
loop_
_entity.id
_entity.type
_entity.pdbx_description
1 polymer ?
#
loop_
_entity_poly.entity_id
_entity_poly.type
_entity_poly.pdbx_seq_one_letter_code
_entity_poly.pdbx_strand_id
1 'polypeptide(L)'
;MSAGYSTVSQALRVASRAAWRRPQRSLFQRCPECRHISRTAIQRRQPAEDPNFLSILDNPPNIIRSGRKHGPGLIVLALIPIIAFGLGTWQVQRLGWKSELMARFEDRLVRDPLPLPPHIDPSAIKDFDYRRVYATGHFRHDQEMLIGPRLNEGKDGYLVITPLEREGDGTTVLVNRGWIAKKFKDQKTRPDGLPMGEITVEGLLREPWKKNMFTPDNSPETKEFYFPDVAQMAELTGSQAVWVEETMAPNLMTSWDREARGIPIGRAPEVNLRNNHAQYIFTWYALAAATSIMLWMVIKKPPTDVARKVRQNKDWS
;
A
#
# COMPACT_ATOMS: atom_id res chain seq x y z
N MET A 1 2.85 38.94 -44.85
CA MET A 1 1.65 38.11 -44.64
C MET A 1 2.12 36.80 -44.00
N SER A 2 2.15 36.67 -42.67
CA SER A 2 1.06 36.18 -41.79
C SER A 2 0.50 34.84 -42.26
N ALA A 3 0.38 33.73 -41.53
CA ALA A 3 0.68 33.22 -40.17
C ALA A 3 0.65 31.66 -40.33
N GLY A 4 1.12 30.74 -39.48
CA GLY A 4 1.51 30.64 -38.07
C GLY A 4 1.81 29.13 -37.79
N TYR A 5 2.02 28.57 -36.60
CA TYR A 5 2.38 29.01 -35.25
C TYR A 5 3.09 27.80 -34.60
N SER A 6 4.12 28.06 -33.79
CA SER A 6 4.81 27.09 -32.95
C SER A 6 4.75 27.55 -31.49
N THR A 7 4.93 26.58 -30.59
CA THR A 7 5.41 26.66 -29.19
C THR A 7 4.46 27.15 -28.09
N VAL A 8 4.24 26.28 -27.08
CA VAL A 8 3.59 26.59 -25.80
C VAL A 8 4.66 26.63 -24.72
N SER A 9 4.79 27.79 -24.07
CA SER A 9 5.60 28.06 -22.88
C SER A 9 4.70 28.41 -21.69
N GLN A 10 5.28 28.25 -20.50
CA GLN A 10 4.93 28.73 -19.15
C GLN A 10 3.76 29.72 -18.99
N ALA A 11 2.92 29.50 -17.98
CA ALA A 11 2.28 30.59 -17.23
C ALA A 11 1.84 30.18 -15.81
N LEU A 12 2.32 30.96 -14.84
CA LEU A 12 1.86 31.08 -13.46
C LEU A 12 0.37 31.45 -13.37
N ARG A 13 -0.35 30.93 -12.38
CA ARG A 13 -1.67 31.46 -11.97
C ARG A 13 -1.62 32.06 -10.58
N VAL A 14 -2.10 33.30 -10.51
CA VAL A 14 -2.39 34.14 -9.34
C VAL A 14 -3.91 34.21 -9.17
N ALA A 15 -4.41 34.13 -7.92
CA ALA A 15 -5.61 34.75 -7.34
C ALA A 15 -5.94 33.99 -6.02
N SER A 16 -6.36 34.55 -4.90
CA SER A 16 -6.94 35.86 -4.57
C SER A 16 -6.90 36.04 -3.03
N ARG A 17 -6.55 37.24 -2.53
CA ARG A 17 -6.80 37.67 -1.15
C ARG A 17 -7.74 38.86 -1.18
N ALA A 18 -8.93 38.71 -0.61
CA ALA A 18 -9.90 39.79 -0.45
C ALA A 18 -9.54 40.64 0.78
N ALA A 19 -9.13 41.88 0.54
CA ALA A 19 -8.95 42.91 1.56
C ALA A 19 -10.24 43.74 1.66
N TRP A 20 -10.84 43.80 2.84
CA TRP A 20 -11.99 44.66 3.12
C TRP A 20 -11.53 46.05 3.56
N ARG A 21 -12.17 47.04 2.94
CA ARG A 21 -11.88 48.47 2.93
C ARG A 21 -12.24 49.16 4.26
N ARG A 22 -11.42 50.14 4.65
CA ARG A 22 -11.83 51.24 5.55
C ARG A 22 -12.53 52.34 4.73
N PRO A 23 -13.52 53.06 5.30
CA PRO A 23 -13.88 54.38 4.85
C PRO A 23 -13.29 55.47 5.76
N GLN A 24 -12.55 56.40 5.14
CA GLN A 24 -12.44 57.82 5.50
C GLN A 24 -13.76 58.49 5.06
N ARG A 25 -14.31 59.58 5.59
CA ARG A 25 -13.85 60.85 6.19
C ARG A 25 -15.13 61.63 6.55
N SER A 26 -15.12 62.52 7.55
CA SER A 26 -15.65 63.88 7.38
C SER A 26 -15.12 64.82 8.48
N LEU A 27 -14.89 66.06 8.09
CA LEU A 27 -14.34 67.19 8.83
C LEU A 27 -15.47 68.11 9.32
N PHE A 28 -15.09 69.07 10.19
CA PHE A 28 -15.85 70.19 10.79
C PHE A 28 -16.63 69.83 12.06
N GLN A 29 -16.65 70.62 13.15
CA GLN A 29 -16.53 72.08 13.30
C GLN A 29 -16.17 72.44 14.77
N ARG A 30 -15.69 73.66 15.00
CA ARG A 30 -15.22 74.22 16.29
C ARG A 30 -16.31 74.31 17.37
N CYS A 31 -15.92 74.15 18.64
CA CYS A 31 -16.41 74.98 19.76
C CYS A 31 -15.33 75.08 20.86
N PRO A 32 -15.01 76.27 21.38
CA PRO A 32 -14.07 76.46 22.47
C PRO A 32 -14.82 76.70 23.79
N GLU A 33 -14.72 75.79 24.77
CA GLU A 33 -14.96 76.16 26.17
C GLU A 33 -14.47 75.08 27.15
N CYS A 34 -13.78 75.58 28.17
CA CYS A 34 -13.22 74.96 29.36
C CYS A 34 -13.73 73.56 29.75
N ARG A 35 -12.87 72.53 29.61
CA ARG A 35 -12.95 71.34 30.48
C ARG A 35 -11.99 71.51 31.65
N HIS A 36 -12.55 71.80 32.82
CA HIS A 36 -11.89 71.61 34.09
C HIS A 36 -11.33 70.18 34.15
N ILE A 37 -10.01 70.05 34.29
CA ILE A 37 -9.40 68.80 34.69
C ILE A 37 -9.70 68.63 36.18
N SER A 38 -10.79 67.92 36.49
CA SER A 38 -10.99 67.37 37.82
C SER A 38 -9.92 66.31 38.06
N ARG A 39 -8.86 66.65 38.78
CA ARG A 39 -7.96 65.67 39.38
C ARG A 39 -8.70 64.99 40.53
N THR A 40 -9.48 63.97 40.23
CA THR A 40 -9.82 62.96 41.24
C THR A 40 -8.56 62.14 41.48
N ALA A 41 -7.85 62.43 42.57
CA ALA A 41 -6.82 61.56 43.08
C ALA A 41 -7.49 60.24 43.48
N ILE A 42 -7.34 59.20 42.66
CA ILE A 42 -7.65 57.84 43.09
C ILE A 42 -6.57 57.48 44.11
N GLN A 43 -6.91 57.63 45.37
CA GLN A 43 -6.09 57.20 46.50
C GLN A 43 -6.04 55.66 46.42
N ARG A 44 -4.96 55.11 45.82
CA ARG A 44 -4.69 53.68 45.90
C ARG A 44 -4.40 53.38 47.37
N ARG A 45 -5.37 52.80 48.09
CA ARG A 45 -5.16 52.24 49.43
C ARG A 45 -3.92 51.35 49.37
N GLN A 46 -3.01 51.54 50.31
CA GLN A 46 -1.87 50.65 50.40
C GLN A 46 -2.40 49.27 50.83
N PRO A 47 -1.96 48.17 50.22
CA PRO A 47 -2.44 46.84 50.57
C PRO A 47 -2.30 46.54 52.08
N ALA A 48 -1.26 47.09 52.72
CA ALA A 48 -1.01 46.98 54.16
C ALA A 48 -2.06 47.63 55.07
N GLU A 49 -2.99 48.43 54.52
CA GLU A 49 -4.07 49.09 55.27
C GLU A 49 -5.39 48.28 55.24
N ASP A 50 -5.44 47.16 54.53
CA ASP A 50 -6.59 46.24 54.55
C ASP A 50 -6.45 45.29 55.75
N PRO A 51 -7.42 45.23 56.69
CA PRO A 51 -7.35 44.33 57.84
C PRO A 51 -7.33 42.84 57.47
N ASN A 52 -7.66 42.48 56.23
CA ASN A 52 -7.52 41.13 55.70
C ASN A 52 -6.26 40.92 54.85
N PHE A 53 -5.35 41.91 54.78
CA PHE A 53 -4.10 41.78 54.07
C PHE A 53 -3.12 40.90 54.85
N LEU A 54 -2.93 39.68 54.37
CA LEU A 54 -1.87 38.80 54.84
C LEU A 54 -0.59 39.10 54.05
N SER A 55 0.46 39.52 54.77
CA SER A 55 1.78 39.74 54.19
C SER A 55 2.33 38.46 53.58
N ILE A 56 3.11 38.58 52.50
CA ILE A 56 3.83 37.45 51.88
C ILE A 56 4.78 36.78 52.90
N LEU A 57 5.23 37.52 53.91
CA LEU A 57 6.10 37.04 55.00
C LEU A 57 5.33 36.30 56.10
N ASP A 58 4.03 36.58 56.27
CA ASP A 58 3.20 36.04 57.35
C ASP A 58 2.41 34.79 56.92
N ASN A 59 2.41 34.47 55.62
CA ASN A 59 1.80 33.25 55.13
C ASN A 59 2.63 32.04 55.56
N PRO A 60 2.07 31.06 56.31
CA PRO A 60 2.83 29.88 56.70
C PRO A 60 3.40 29.19 55.46
N PRO A 61 4.70 28.83 55.45
CA PRO A 61 5.34 28.25 54.28
C PRO A 61 4.62 26.95 53.91
N ASN A 62 3.85 26.99 52.83
CA ASN A 62 3.17 25.82 52.33
C ASN A 62 4.21 24.92 51.66
N ILE A 63 4.58 23.81 52.31
CA ILE A 63 5.58 22.87 51.80
C ILE A 63 4.97 22.10 50.64
N ILE A 64 5.04 22.67 49.44
CA ILE A 64 4.70 21.97 48.22
C ILE A 64 5.82 20.94 47.99
N ARG A 65 5.59 19.67 48.36
CA ARG A 65 6.49 18.57 47.96
C ARG A 65 6.55 18.54 46.43
N SER A 66 7.59 19.15 45.84
CA SER A 66 7.96 18.94 44.45
C SER A 66 8.63 17.56 44.31
N GLY A 67 7.94 16.51 44.76
CA GLY A 67 8.30 15.16 44.35
C GLY A 67 8.23 15.12 42.82
N ARG A 68 9.18 14.44 42.18
CA ARG A 68 9.07 14.06 40.76
C ARG A 68 7.82 13.19 40.62
N LYS A 69 6.66 13.83 40.47
CA LYS A 69 5.41 13.11 40.20
C LYS A 69 5.49 12.68 38.75
N HIS A 70 6.02 11.48 38.54
CA HIS A 70 5.89 10.80 37.27
C HIS A 70 4.39 10.55 37.06
N GLY A 71 3.73 11.47 36.36
CA GLY A 71 2.31 11.37 36.08
C GLY A 71 2.01 10.25 35.07
N PRO A 72 0.71 9.93 34.84
CA PRO A 72 0.30 8.90 33.88
C PRO A 72 0.86 9.12 32.46
N GLY A 73 1.21 10.36 32.10
CA GLY A 73 1.86 10.67 30.81
C GLY A 73 3.22 9.98 30.59
N LEU A 74 3.97 9.65 31.65
CA LEU A 74 5.23 8.91 31.49
C LEU A 74 5.01 7.43 31.19
N ILE A 75 3.92 6.86 31.70
CA ILE A 75 3.51 5.48 31.38
C ILE A 75 3.13 5.42 29.90
N VAL A 76 2.32 6.37 29.42
CA VAL A 76 1.97 6.48 27.99
C VAL A 76 3.22 6.65 27.12
N LEU A 77 4.15 7.51 27.53
CA LEU A 77 5.41 7.71 26.80
C LEU A 77 6.28 6.45 26.76
N ALA A 78 6.27 5.65 27.84
CA ALA A 78 7.00 4.39 27.92
C ALA A 78 6.37 3.25 27.12
N LEU A 79 5.06 3.27 26.88
CA LEU A 79 4.39 2.26 26.06
C LEU A 79 4.77 2.35 24.58
N ILE A 80 5.03 3.56 24.06
CA ILE A 80 5.36 3.78 22.65
C ILE A 80 6.59 2.96 22.19
N PRO A 81 7.76 3.03 22.85
CA PRO A 81 8.93 2.23 22.44
C PRO A 81 8.70 0.72 22.60
N ILE A 82 7.93 0.29 23.60
CA ILE A 82 7.60 -1.13 23.81
C ILE A 82 6.77 -1.67 22.65
N ILE A 83 5.71 -0.94 22.27
CA ILE A 83 4.85 -1.31 21.14
C ILE A 83 5.64 -1.28 19.83
N ALA A 84 6.44 -0.22 19.60
CA ALA A 84 7.27 -0.11 18.41
C ALA A 84 8.29 -1.26 18.29
N PHE A 85 8.91 -1.66 19.40
CA PHE A 85 9.82 -2.81 19.42
C PHE A 85 9.09 -4.13 19.16
N GLY A 86 7.89 -4.32 19.74
CA GLY A 86 7.04 -5.47 19.46
C GLY A 86 6.63 -5.56 17.99
N LEU A 87 6.23 -4.44 17.39
CA LEU A 87 5.90 -4.35 15.96
C LEU A 87 7.13 -4.61 15.09
N GLY A 88 8.30 -4.08 15.43
CA GLY A 88 9.56 -4.37 14.73
C GLY A 88 9.90 -5.86 14.75
N THR A 89 9.78 -6.50 15.92
CA THR A 89 10.02 -7.94 16.09
C THR A 89 9.03 -8.79 15.30
N TRP A 90 7.74 -8.42 15.32
CA TRP A 90 6.73 -9.06 14.49
C TRP A 90 7.05 -8.94 13.00
N GLN A 91 7.53 -7.79 12.54
CA GLN A 91 7.94 -7.61 11.14
C GLN A 91 9.13 -8.49 10.75
N VAL A 92 10.10 -8.71 11.67
CA VAL A 92 11.22 -9.65 11.45
C VAL A 92 10.70 -11.08 11.29
N GLN A 93 9.82 -11.53 12.19
CA GLN A 93 9.22 -12.87 12.09
C GLN A 93 8.40 -13.02 10.80
N ARG A 94 7.62 -11.99 10.46
CA ARG A 94 6.80 -11.98 9.24
C ARG A 94 7.65 -12.00 7.98
N LEU A 95 8.78 -11.30 7.97
CA LEU A 95 9.77 -11.34 6.90
C LEU A 95 10.34 -12.76 6.75
N GLY A 96 10.80 -13.37 7.85
CA GLY A 96 11.37 -14.72 7.83
C GLY A 96 10.40 -15.76 7.27
N TRP A 97 9.16 -15.77 7.77
CA TRP A 97 8.10 -16.65 7.25
C TRP A 97 7.84 -16.45 5.76
N LYS A 98 7.80 -15.19 5.30
CA LYS A 98 7.59 -14.88 3.89
C LYS A 98 8.77 -15.32 3.03
N SER A 99 10.00 -15.09 3.48
CA SER A 99 11.22 -15.51 2.80
C SER A 99 11.30 -17.04 2.68
N GLU A 100 10.92 -17.78 3.72
CA GLU A 100 10.87 -19.24 3.67
C GLU A 100 9.80 -19.75 2.69
N LEU A 101 8.64 -19.08 2.60
CA LEU A 101 7.62 -19.39 1.61
C LEU A 101 8.13 -19.15 0.18
N MET A 102 8.83 -18.02 -0.05
CA MET A 102 9.46 -17.72 -1.33
C MET A 102 10.48 -18.77 -1.73
N ALA A 103 11.38 -19.13 -0.81
CA ALA A 103 12.40 -20.14 -1.06
C ALA A 103 11.79 -21.50 -1.43
N ARG A 104 10.67 -21.88 -0.79
CA ARG A 104 9.93 -23.10 -1.16
C ARG A 104 9.36 -23.07 -2.57
N PHE A 105 8.86 -21.91 -3.02
CA PHE A 105 8.37 -21.78 -4.40
C PHE A 105 9.51 -21.73 -5.41
N GLU A 106 10.60 -21.02 -5.11
CA GLU A 106 11.80 -20.98 -5.94
C GLU A 106 12.41 -22.38 -6.11
N ASP A 107 12.50 -23.18 -5.04
CA ASP A 107 12.96 -24.57 -5.11
C ASP A 107 12.09 -25.42 -6.06
N ARG A 108 10.76 -25.21 -6.07
CA ARG A 108 9.84 -25.89 -6.99
C ARG A 108 9.98 -25.44 -8.44
N LEU A 109 10.35 -24.17 -8.66
CA LEU A 109 10.58 -23.61 -9.99
C LEU A 109 11.87 -24.12 -10.62
N VAL A 110 12.92 -24.35 -9.82
CA VAL A 110 14.23 -24.79 -10.36
C VAL A 110 14.20 -26.27 -10.77
N ARG A 111 13.30 -27.08 -10.19
CA ARG A 111 13.14 -28.49 -10.54
C ARG A 111 12.67 -28.70 -11.99
N ASP A 112 13.12 -29.79 -12.58
CA ASP A 112 12.73 -30.17 -13.95
C ASP A 112 11.20 -30.30 -14.09
N PRO A 113 10.60 -29.89 -15.22
CA PRO A 113 9.17 -30.03 -15.45
C PRO A 113 8.67 -31.46 -15.28
N LEU A 114 7.53 -31.66 -14.60
CA LEU A 114 6.89 -32.97 -14.50
C LEU A 114 5.86 -33.16 -15.62
N PRO A 115 5.72 -34.38 -16.17
CA PRO A 115 4.58 -34.68 -17.02
C PRO A 115 3.29 -34.57 -16.19
N LEU A 116 2.29 -33.88 -16.75
CA LEU A 116 1.00 -33.75 -16.10
C LEU A 116 0.24 -35.09 -16.18
N PRO A 117 -0.17 -35.69 -15.05
CA PRO A 117 -0.81 -37.01 -15.06
C PRO A 117 -2.17 -36.97 -15.77
N PRO A 118 -2.64 -38.09 -16.36
CA PRO A 118 -3.88 -38.12 -17.14
C PRO A 118 -5.10 -37.62 -16.35
N HIS A 119 -5.23 -38.01 -15.09
CA HIS A 119 -6.26 -37.53 -14.17
C HIS A 119 -5.62 -36.85 -12.96
N ILE A 120 -6.06 -35.64 -12.65
CA ILE A 120 -5.56 -34.85 -11.52
C ILE A 120 -6.68 -34.62 -10.53
N ASP A 121 -6.44 -34.83 -9.24
CA ASP A 121 -7.36 -34.34 -8.21
C ASP A 121 -7.19 -32.82 -8.04
N PRO A 122 -8.22 -31.99 -8.30
CA PRO A 122 -8.14 -30.55 -8.09
C PRO A 122 -7.77 -30.15 -6.65
N SER A 123 -8.05 -31.01 -5.66
CA SER A 123 -7.74 -30.75 -4.26
C SER A 123 -6.21 -30.72 -4.00
N ALA A 124 -5.46 -31.55 -4.73
CA ALA A 124 -4.01 -31.70 -4.60
C ALA A 124 -3.23 -30.52 -5.22
N ILE A 125 -3.86 -29.72 -6.09
CA ILE A 125 -3.20 -28.61 -6.81
C ILE A 125 -2.50 -27.63 -5.86
N LYS A 126 -3.09 -27.38 -4.68
CA LYS A 126 -2.54 -26.46 -3.68
C LYS A 126 -1.18 -26.90 -3.15
N ASP A 127 -0.96 -28.21 -3.04
CA ASP A 127 0.29 -28.75 -2.54
C ASP A 127 1.42 -28.61 -3.57
N PHE A 128 1.06 -28.51 -4.85
CA PHE A 128 1.96 -28.37 -6.00
C PHE A 128 2.01 -26.94 -6.57
N ASP A 129 1.58 -25.93 -5.81
CA ASP A 129 1.67 -24.53 -6.24
C ASP A 129 3.11 -24.16 -6.63
N TYR A 130 3.28 -23.42 -7.74
CA TYR A 130 4.55 -23.11 -8.40
C TYR A 130 5.35 -24.32 -8.93
N ARG A 131 4.73 -25.50 -9.09
CA ARG A 131 5.40 -26.64 -9.73
C ARG A 131 5.39 -26.50 -11.25
N ARG A 132 6.57 -26.60 -11.86
CA ARG A 132 6.69 -26.71 -13.33
C ARG A 132 6.14 -28.05 -13.83
N VAL A 133 5.27 -27.97 -14.83
CA VAL A 133 4.64 -29.11 -15.49
C VAL A 133 4.68 -28.93 -17.00
N TYR A 134 4.58 -30.03 -17.74
CA TYR A 134 4.32 -29.99 -19.17
C TYR A 134 3.18 -30.93 -19.54
N ALA A 135 2.44 -30.54 -20.57
CA ALA A 135 1.34 -31.30 -21.13
C ALA A 135 1.36 -31.19 -22.65
N THR A 136 1.10 -32.31 -23.32
CA THR A 136 1.04 -32.38 -24.78
C THR A 136 -0.39 -32.64 -25.22
N GLY A 137 -0.84 -31.95 -26.27
CA GLY A 137 -2.19 -32.09 -26.78
C GLY A 137 -2.55 -31.05 -27.84
N HIS A 138 -3.84 -30.90 -28.10
CA HIS A 138 -4.40 -29.99 -29.09
C HIS A 138 -5.19 -28.87 -28.41
N PHE A 139 -4.98 -27.62 -28.85
CA PHE A 139 -5.76 -26.49 -28.33
C PHE A 139 -7.15 -26.45 -28.94
N ARG A 140 -8.18 -26.39 -28.09
CA ARG A 140 -9.57 -26.18 -28.47
C ARG A 140 -9.88 -24.69 -28.62
N HIS A 141 -9.41 -24.10 -29.72
CA HIS A 141 -9.58 -22.67 -30.02
C HIS A 141 -11.06 -22.25 -30.15
N ASP A 142 -11.96 -23.19 -30.47
CA ASP A 142 -13.41 -23.00 -30.47
C ASP A 142 -13.97 -22.69 -29.07
N GLN A 143 -13.28 -23.11 -28.02
CA GLN A 143 -13.63 -22.91 -26.62
C GLN A 143 -12.70 -21.93 -25.88
N GLU A 144 -12.00 -21.09 -26.63
CA GLU A 144 -11.17 -20.05 -26.04
C GLU A 144 -12.02 -19.05 -25.22
N MET A 145 -11.50 -18.68 -24.05
CA MET A 145 -12.09 -17.72 -23.13
C MET A 145 -11.11 -16.59 -22.88
N LEU A 146 -11.63 -15.38 -22.65
CA LEU A 146 -10.82 -14.20 -22.40
C LEU A 146 -11.05 -13.67 -20.98
N ILE A 147 -9.97 -13.47 -20.23
CA ILE A 147 -10.03 -12.82 -18.92
C ILE A 147 -9.56 -11.36 -19.04
N GLY A 148 -10.42 -10.39 -18.79
CA GLY A 148 -10.07 -8.98 -18.87
C GLY A 148 -11.08 -8.02 -18.25
N PRO A 149 -10.79 -6.71 -18.29
CA PRO A 149 -9.58 -6.10 -18.82
C PRO A 149 -8.33 -6.36 -17.95
N ARG A 150 -7.16 -6.54 -18.59
CA ARG A 150 -5.85 -6.70 -17.92
C ARG A 150 -4.82 -5.76 -18.53
N LEU A 151 -4.18 -4.97 -17.67
CA LEU A 151 -3.11 -4.05 -18.06
C LEU A 151 -1.78 -4.80 -18.11
N ASN A 152 -1.05 -4.64 -19.22
CA ASN A 152 0.35 -5.07 -19.34
C ASN A 152 1.17 -3.93 -19.96
N GLU A 153 2.25 -3.51 -19.29
CA GLU A 153 3.12 -2.41 -19.75
C GLU A 153 2.37 -1.12 -20.17
N GLY A 154 1.28 -0.79 -19.48
CA GLY A 154 0.45 0.40 -19.77
C GLY A 154 -0.52 0.24 -20.94
N LYS A 155 -0.64 -0.96 -21.52
CA LYS A 155 -1.60 -1.29 -22.60
C LYS A 155 -2.70 -2.20 -22.07
N ASP A 156 -3.93 -1.93 -22.49
CA ASP A 156 -5.08 -2.79 -22.19
C ASP A 156 -5.09 -4.05 -23.03
N GLY A 157 -5.49 -5.16 -22.42
CA GLY A 157 -5.59 -6.44 -23.07
C GLY A 157 -6.36 -7.47 -22.29
N TYR A 158 -6.17 -8.72 -22.67
CA TYR A 158 -6.86 -9.89 -22.13
C TYR A 158 -5.87 -11.01 -21.89
N LEU A 159 -6.15 -11.87 -20.91
CA LEU A 159 -5.49 -13.17 -20.81
C LEU A 159 -6.28 -14.19 -21.63
N VAL A 160 -5.57 -14.99 -22.41
CA VAL A 160 -6.14 -16.01 -23.27
C VAL A 160 -6.11 -17.35 -22.56
N ILE A 161 -7.30 -17.91 -22.33
CA ILE A 161 -7.46 -19.21 -21.70
C ILE A 161 -7.97 -20.15 -22.79
N THR A 162 -7.23 -21.20 -23.08
CA THR A 162 -7.60 -22.18 -24.10
C THR A 162 -7.56 -23.57 -23.46
N PRO A 163 -8.64 -24.36 -23.56
CA PRO A 163 -8.60 -25.76 -23.15
C PRO A 163 -7.59 -26.54 -24.01
N LEU A 164 -6.73 -27.31 -23.37
CA LEU A 164 -5.81 -28.24 -24.02
C LEU A 164 -6.37 -29.65 -23.88
N GLU A 165 -6.81 -30.21 -25.00
CA GLU A 165 -7.26 -31.59 -25.11
C GLU A 165 -6.04 -32.49 -25.23
N ARG A 166 -5.79 -33.30 -24.21
CA ARG A 166 -4.64 -34.20 -24.15
C ARG A 166 -5.00 -35.54 -24.80
N GLU A 167 -4.04 -36.14 -25.48
CA GLU A 167 -4.26 -37.43 -26.14
C GLU A 167 -4.37 -38.60 -25.15
N GLY A 168 -4.98 -39.70 -25.61
CA GLY A 168 -5.17 -40.92 -24.82
C GLY A 168 -6.21 -40.77 -23.70
N ASP A 169 -5.90 -41.28 -22.51
CA ASP A 169 -6.76 -41.17 -21.31
C ASP A 169 -6.62 -39.80 -20.60
N GLY A 170 -5.97 -38.82 -21.25
CA GLY A 170 -5.71 -37.51 -20.67
C GLY A 170 -6.96 -36.64 -20.58
N THR A 171 -7.23 -36.05 -19.42
CA THR A 171 -8.31 -35.06 -19.29
C THR A 171 -7.95 -33.75 -19.99
N THR A 172 -8.95 -33.03 -20.50
CA THR A 172 -8.76 -31.65 -20.97
C THR A 172 -8.42 -30.73 -19.80
N VAL A 173 -7.43 -29.84 -19.95
CA VAL A 173 -6.97 -28.92 -18.90
C VAL A 173 -7.04 -27.47 -19.35
N LEU A 174 -7.24 -26.53 -18.43
CA LEU A 174 -7.28 -25.11 -18.76
C LEU A 174 -5.86 -24.52 -18.79
N VAL A 175 -5.45 -24.03 -19.95
CA VAL A 175 -4.15 -23.38 -20.12
C VAL A 175 -4.34 -21.88 -20.28
N ASN A 176 -3.75 -21.11 -19.37
CA ASN A 176 -3.57 -19.67 -19.53
C ASN A 176 -2.33 -19.42 -20.39
N ARG A 177 -2.55 -19.10 -21.67
CA ARG A 177 -1.50 -18.87 -22.67
C ARG A 177 -0.81 -17.51 -22.52
N GLY A 178 -1.36 -16.65 -21.67
CA GLY A 178 -0.81 -15.34 -21.36
C GLY A 178 -1.58 -14.19 -22.00
N TRP A 179 -0.93 -13.03 -22.07
CA TRP A 179 -1.57 -11.77 -22.38
C TRP A 179 -1.55 -11.43 -23.87
N ILE A 180 -2.65 -10.85 -24.37
CA ILE A 180 -2.76 -10.25 -25.70
C ILE A 180 -3.29 -8.82 -25.61
N ALA A 181 -2.86 -7.96 -26.53
CA ALA A 181 -3.37 -6.59 -26.62
C ALA A 181 -4.85 -6.57 -27.05
N LYS A 182 -5.60 -5.55 -26.60
CA LYS A 182 -7.05 -5.40 -26.89
C LYS A 182 -7.41 -5.48 -28.37
N LYS A 183 -6.52 -5.04 -29.27
CA LYS A 183 -6.73 -5.11 -30.73
C LYS A 183 -6.82 -6.55 -31.27
N PHE A 184 -6.29 -7.52 -30.53
CA PHE A 184 -6.29 -8.95 -30.88
C PHE A 184 -7.37 -9.77 -30.18
N LYS A 185 -8.38 -9.09 -29.61
CA LYS A 185 -9.51 -9.75 -28.94
C LYS A 185 -10.19 -10.77 -29.86
N ASP A 186 -10.45 -10.40 -31.11
CA ASP A 186 -11.00 -11.31 -32.11
C ASP A 186 -9.90 -12.24 -32.65
N GLN A 187 -10.12 -13.55 -32.58
CA GLN A 187 -9.24 -14.58 -33.10
C GLN A 187 -8.83 -14.34 -34.57
N LYS A 188 -9.73 -13.80 -35.40
CA LYS A 188 -9.47 -13.52 -36.82
C LYS A 188 -8.33 -12.52 -37.04
N THR A 189 -8.04 -11.69 -36.04
CA THR A 189 -6.99 -10.67 -36.11
C THR A 189 -5.61 -11.19 -35.72
N ARG A 190 -5.50 -12.45 -35.25
CA ARG A 190 -4.26 -13.06 -34.76
C ARG A 190 -4.11 -14.54 -35.18
N PRO A 191 -4.07 -14.85 -36.48
CA PRO A 191 -3.91 -16.22 -36.96
C PRO A 191 -2.65 -16.91 -36.40
N ASP A 192 -1.54 -16.17 -36.29
CA ASP A 192 -0.28 -16.67 -35.72
C ASP A 192 -0.41 -17.06 -34.23
N GLY A 193 -1.41 -16.53 -33.53
CA GLY A 193 -1.72 -16.85 -32.14
C GLY A 193 -2.52 -18.14 -31.97
N LEU A 194 -2.92 -18.81 -33.06
CA LEU A 194 -3.78 -19.99 -33.07
C LEU A 194 -3.04 -21.19 -33.68
N PRO A 195 -2.01 -21.74 -32.98
CA PRO A 195 -1.28 -22.89 -33.49
C PRO A 195 -2.24 -24.08 -33.67
N MET A 196 -2.14 -24.72 -34.83
CA MET A 196 -2.92 -25.92 -35.18
C MET A 196 -2.04 -27.16 -35.06
N GLY A 197 -2.62 -28.26 -34.59
CA GLY A 197 -1.92 -29.52 -34.36
C GLY A 197 -1.45 -29.72 -32.93
N GLU A 198 -0.66 -30.77 -32.73
CA GLU A 198 -0.16 -31.17 -31.41
C GLU A 198 0.91 -30.19 -30.92
N ILE A 199 0.76 -29.73 -29.67
CA ILE A 199 1.70 -28.81 -29.02
C ILE A 199 2.02 -29.30 -27.61
N THR A 200 3.27 -29.14 -27.22
CA THR A 200 3.70 -29.33 -25.83
C THR A 200 3.73 -27.97 -25.13
N VAL A 201 2.88 -27.82 -24.12
CA VAL A 201 2.79 -26.63 -23.27
C VAL A 201 3.61 -26.87 -22.01
N GLU A 202 4.59 -26.01 -21.77
CA GLU A 202 5.28 -25.91 -20.48
C GLU A 202 4.69 -24.78 -19.65
N GLY A 203 4.37 -25.07 -18.39
CA GLY A 203 3.75 -24.08 -17.53
C GLY A 203 3.90 -24.37 -16.04
N LEU A 204 3.28 -23.49 -15.26
CA LEU A 204 3.20 -23.61 -13.81
C LEU A 204 1.81 -24.02 -13.40
N LEU A 205 1.76 -25.05 -12.56
CA LEU A 205 0.56 -25.36 -11.83
C LEU A 205 0.38 -24.33 -10.71
N ARG A 206 -0.74 -23.61 -10.74
CA ARG A 206 -1.00 -22.50 -9.82
C ARG A 206 -2.47 -22.34 -9.49
N GLU A 207 -2.80 -22.02 -8.24
CA GLU A 207 -4.14 -21.53 -7.89
C GLU A 207 -4.28 -20.07 -8.36
N PRO A 208 -5.25 -19.75 -9.24
CA PRO A 208 -5.37 -18.40 -9.75
C PRO A 208 -5.99 -17.46 -8.70
N TRP A 209 -5.96 -16.15 -8.97
CA TRP A 209 -6.44 -15.16 -8.01
C TRP A 209 -7.97 -15.17 -7.90
N LYS A 210 -8.46 -14.86 -6.69
CA LYS A 210 -9.89 -14.84 -6.38
C LYS A 210 -10.51 -13.48 -6.65
N LYS A 211 -11.84 -13.45 -6.81
CA LYS A 211 -12.59 -12.21 -7.01
C LYS A 211 -12.55 -11.32 -5.77
N ASN A 212 -12.43 -10.01 -5.98
CA ASN A 212 -12.58 -9.01 -4.91
C ASN A 212 -14.03 -8.53 -4.86
N MET A 213 -14.43 -7.88 -3.76
CA MET A 213 -15.80 -7.34 -3.57
C MET A 213 -16.25 -6.38 -4.69
N PHE A 214 -15.32 -5.71 -5.36
CA PHE A 214 -15.59 -4.75 -6.44
C PHE A 214 -15.50 -5.34 -7.85
N THR A 215 -15.17 -6.63 -7.97
CA THR A 215 -15.08 -7.29 -9.28
C THR A 215 -16.49 -7.73 -9.71
N PRO A 216 -16.97 -7.33 -10.91
CA PRO A 216 -18.23 -7.84 -11.45
C PRO A 216 -18.21 -9.37 -11.58
N ASP A 217 -19.39 -9.98 -11.62
CA ASP A 217 -19.51 -11.41 -11.91
C ASP A 217 -19.18 -11.70 -13.37
N ASN A 218 -18.71 -12.92 -13.65
CA ASN A 218 -18.35 -13.37 -14.99
C ASN A 218 -19.58 -13.57 -15.88
N SER A 219 -19.36 -13.57 -17.20
CA SER A 219 -20.36 -13.88 -18.23
C SER A 219 -19.96 -15.14 -19.00
N PRO A 220 -20.30 -16.34 -18.50
CA PRO A 220 -19.98 -17.60 -19.18
C PRO A 220 -20.56 -17.68 -20.60
N GLU A 221 -21.71 -17.06 -20.84
CA GLU A 221 -22.42 -17.05 -22.12
C GLU A 221 -21.64 -16.35 -23.24
N THR A 222 -20.85 -15.32 -22.92
CA THR A 222 -20.00 -14.61 -23.89
C THR A 222 -18.56 -15.11 -23.90
N LYS A 223 -18.21 -16.10 -23.06
CA LYS A 223 -16.81 -16.54 -22.82
C LYS A 223 -15.90 -15.40 -22.35
N GLU A 224 -16.47 -14.36 -21.75
CA GLU A 224 -15.75 -13.22 -21.20
C GLU A 224 -15.80 -13.24 -19.67
N PHE A 225 -14.62 -13.26 -19.07
CA PHE A 225 -14.43 -13.42 -17.63
C PHE A 225 -13.69 -12.21 -17.08
N TYR A 226 -14.07 -11.77 -15.88
CA TYR A 226 -13.33 -10.73 -15.14
C TYR A 226 -12.29 -11.35 -14.22
N PHE A 227 -12.56 -12.54 -13.71
CA PHE A 227 -11.67 -13.31 -12.84
C PHE A 227 -11.65 -14.80 -13.23
N PRO A 228 -10.53 -15.49 -12.97
CA PRO A 228 -10.36 -16.91 -13.30
C PRO A 228 -11.13 -17.80 -12.33
N ASP A 229 -12.41 -18.04 -12.61
CA ASP A 229 -13.17 -19.10 -11.96
C ASP A 229 -12.91 -20.45 -12.64
N VAL A 230 -11.92 -21.19 -12.12
CA VAL A 230 -11.47 -22.46 -12.72
C VAL A 230 -12.58 -23.50 -12.79
N ALA A 231 -13.44 -23.56 -11.77
CA ALA A 231 -14.53 -24.53 -11.75
C ALA A 231 -15.58 -24.21 -12.83
N GLN A 232 -16.00 -22.95 -12.92
CA GLN A 232 -16.95 -22.50 -13.94
C GLN A 232 -16.40 -22.63 -15.36
N MET A 233 -15.13 -22.25 -15.58
CA MET A 233 -14.47 -22.40 -16.89
C MET A 233 -14.32 -23.86 -17.29
N ALA A 234 -14.02 -24.74 -16.33
CA ALA A 234 -13.88 -26.17 -16.56
C ALA A 234 -15.23 -26.80 -16.93
N GLU A 235 -16.30 -26.46 -16.21
CA GLU A 235 -17.66 -26.91 -16.50
C GLU A 235 -18.12 -26.48 -17.90
N LEU A 236 -17.89 -25.21 -18.27
CA LEU A 236 -18.26 -24.67 -19.59
C LEU A 236 -17.57 -25.41 -20.75
N THR A 237 -16.36 -25.92 -20.53
CA THR A 237 -15.51 -26.50 -21.58
C THR A 237 -15.46 -28.02 -21.56
N GLY A 238 -16.05 -28.65 -20.54
CA GLY A 238 -15.87 -30.08 -20.27
C GLY A 238 -14.43 -30.43 -19.87
N SER A 239 -13.69 -29.46 -19.33
CA SER A 239 -12.31 -29.65 -18.86
C SER A 239 -12.30 -30.09 -17.40
N GLN A 240 -11.17 -30.62 -16.97
CA GLN A 240 -10.86 -30.76 -15.56
C GLN A 240 -10.54 -29.38 -14.96
N ALA A 241 -10.89 -29.16 -13.69
CA ALA A 241 -10.63 -27.92 -12.96
C ALA A 241 -9.15 -27.76 -12.57
N VAL A 242 -8.28 -27.77 -13.58
CA VAL A 242 -6.83 -27.65 -13.48
C VAL A 242 -6.40 -26.43 -14.28
N TRP A 243 -5.69 -25.53 -13.62
CA TRP A 243 -5.20 -24.27 -14.19
C TRP A 243 -3.68 -24.33 -14.36
N VAL A 244 -3.23 -24.25 -15.62
CA VAL A 244 -1.81 -24.21 -15.98
C VAL A 244 -1.50 -22.83 -16.56
N GLU A 245 -0.58 -22.08 -15.94
CA GLU A 245 -0.04 -20.84 -16.52
C GLU A 245 1.10 -21.17 -17.46
N GLU A 246 0.93 -20.99 -18.77
CA GLU A 246 2.00 -21.14 -19.76
C GLU A 246 3.14 -20.21 -19.41
N THR A 247 4.32 -20.79 -19.22
CA THR A 247 5.52 -20.03 -18.89
C THR A 247 6.39 -19.83 -20.10
N MET A 248 6.89 -18.62 -20.24
CA MET A 248 7.81 -18.26 -21.30
C MET A 248 8.90 -17.37 -20.70
N ALA A 249 10.14 -17.54 -21.14
CA ALA A 249 11.22 -16.59 -20.89
C ALA A 249 11.46 -15.75 -22.15
N PRO A 250 10.55 -14.83 -22.54
CA PRO A 250 10.75 -14.05 -23.73
C PRO A 250 11.88 -13.05 -23.49
N ASN A 251 12.80 -12.96 -24.45
CA ASN A 251 13.65 -11.77 -24.55
C ASN A 251 12.81 -10.61 -25.12
N LEU A 252 13.31 -9.38 -24.97
CA LEU A 252 12.58 -8.17 -25.38
C LEU A 252 12.20 -8.17 -26.88
N MET A 253 13.02 -8.76 -27.74
CA MET A 253 12.72 -8.86 -29.16
C MET A 253 11.55 -9.81 -29.42
N THR A 254 11.56 -10.99 -28.79
CA THR A 254 10.48 -11.98 -28.92
C THR A 254 9.17 -11.50 -28.33
N SER A 255 9.18 -10.71 -27.25
CA SER A 255 7.95 -10.15 -26.69
C SER A 255 7.34 -9.12 -27.63
N TRP A 256 8.13 -8.22 -28.22
CA TRP A 256 7.64 -7.25 -29.19
C TRP A 256 7.09 -7.89 -30.46
N ASP A 257 7.77 -8.89 -30.99
CA ASP A 257 7.32 -9.61 -32.18
C ASP A 257 6.02 -10.39 -31.92
N ARG A 258 5.91 -11.11 -30.79
CA ARG A 258 4.64 -11.75 -30.38
C ARG A 258 3.53 -10.75 -30.17
N GLU A 259 3.82 -9.62 -29.53
CA GLU A 259 2.84 -8.54 -29.34
C GLU A 259 2.38 -7.99 -30.69
N ALA A 260 3.28 -7.80 -31.65
CA ALA A 260 2.95 -7.29 -32.98
C ALA A 260 2.06 -8.25 -33.77
N ARG A 261 2.24 -9.57 -33.58
CA ARG A 261 1.52 -10.64 -34.29
C ARG A 261 0.28 -11.16 -33.54
N GLY A 262 0.03 -10.67 -32.32
CA GLY A 262 -1.11 -11.09 -31.49
C GLY A 262 -0.95 -12.48 -30.89
N ILE A 263 0.28 -12.96 -30.78
CA ILE A 263 0.60 -14.23 -30.14
C ILE A 263 0.59 -14.02 -28.61
N PRO A 264 -0.15 -14.83 -27.82
CA PRO A 264 -0.18 -14.69 -26.37
C PRO A 264 1.21 -14.68 -25.72
N ILE A 265 1.40 -13.77 -24.78
CA ILE A 265 2.66 -13.58 -24.05
C ILE A 265 2.48 -14.18 -22.65
N GLY A 266 3.00 -15.40 -22.47
CA GLY A 266 3.09 -16.09 -21.18
C GLY A 266 3.94 -15.33 -20.17
N ARG A 267 3.76 -15.64 -18.88
CA ARG A 267 4.53 -15.02 -17.80
C ARG A 267 5.87 -15.72 -17.64
N ALA A 268 6.90 -14.98 -17.21
CA ALA A 268 8.14 -15.60 -16.76
C ALA A 268 7.89 -16.51 -15.55
N PRO A 269 8.60 -17.65 -15.43
CA PRO A 269 8.55 -18.50 -14.25
C PRO A 269 9.28 -17.81 -13.09
N GLU A 270 8.67 -16.78 -12.50
CA GLU A 270 9.21 -16.04 -11.38
C GLU A 270 8.23 -16.00 -10.20
N VAL A 271 8.78 -16.10 -8.99
CA VAL A 271 8.02 -15.84 -7.78
C VAL A 271 8.14 -14.36 -7.46
N ASN A 272 7.13 -13.56 -7.83
CA ASN A 272 7.14 -12.12 -7.57
C ASN A 272 6.19 -11.75 -6.42
N LEU A 273 6.60 -12.01 -5.17
CA LEU A 273 5.89 -11.48 -3.99
C LEU A 273 6.60 -10.22 -3.49
N ARG A 274 5.89 -9.09 -3.54
CA ARG A 274 6.35 -7.82 -2.96
C ARG A 274 6.82 -8.00 -1.50
N ASN A 275 8.06 -7.66 -1.19
CA ASN A 275 8.60 -7.76 0.16
C ASN A 275 9.09 -6.39 0.69
N ASN A 276 8.21 -5.67 1.37
CA ASN A 276 8.55 -4.37 1.97
C ASN A 276 8.87 -4.46 3.47
N HIS A 277 8.93 -5.66 4.05
CA HIS A 277 9.05 -5.85 5.50
C HIS A 277 10.37 -5.29 6.05
N ALA A 278 11.47 -5.37 5.29
CA ALA A 278 12.76 -4.79 5.67
C ALA A 278 12.68 -3.28 5.94
N GLN A 279 11.97 -2.52 5.10
CA GLN A 279 11.76 -1.08 5.30
C GLN A 279 10.99 -0.81 6.59
N TYR A 280 9.93 -1.58 6.85
CA TYR A 280 9.14 -1.43 8.08
C TYR A 280 9.94 -1.81 9.33
N ILE A 281 10.76 -2.87 9.27
CA ILE A 281 11.67 -3.26 10.36
C ILE A 281 12.54 -2.06 10.75
N PHE A 282 13.16 -1.39 9.76
CA PHE A 282 13.96 -0.21 10.00
C PHE A 282 13.14 0.93 10.62
N THR A 283 11.94 1.22 10.09
CA THR A 283 11.06 2.27 10.64
C THR A 283 10.68 2.00 12.10
N TRP A 284 10.27 0.78 12.44
CA TRP A 284 9.80 0.43 13.78
C TRP A 284 10.95 0.43 14.80
N TYR A 285 12.12 -0.09 14.46
CA TYR A 285 13.26 -0.03 15.36
C TYR A 285 13.84 1.38 15.50
N ALA A 286 13.85 2.19 14.43
CA ALA A 286 14.23 3.60 14.52
C ALA A 286 13.27 4.38 15.44
N LEU A 287 11.96 4.15 15.32
CA LEU A 287 10.95 4.75 16.21
C LEU A 287 11.14 4.29 17.66
N ALA A 288 11.36 3.00 17.89
CA ALA A 288 11.61 2.45 19.22
C ALA A 288 12.85 3.08 19.86
N ALA A 289 13.94 3.24 19.10
CA ALA A 289 15.17 3.88 19.58
C ALA A 289 14.95 5.37 19.88
N ALA A 290 14.36 6.13 18.96
CA ALA A 290 14.14 7.57 19.13
C ALA A 290 13.24 7.88 20.33
N THR A 291 12.16 7.12 20.51
CA THR A 291 11.21 7.30 21.62
C THR A 291 11.81 6.84 22.95
N SER A 292 12.65 5.80 22.94
CA SER A 292 13.43 5.40 24.13
C SER A 292 14.44 6.47 24.55
N ILE A 293 15.14 7.09 23.59
CA ILE A 293 16.07 8.21 23.86
C ILE A 293 15.30 9.40 24.43
N MET A 294 14.16 9.75 23.84
CA MET A 294 13.30 10.82 24.34
C MET A 294 12.83 10.55 25.77
N LEU A 295 12.36 9.33 26.06
CA LEU A 295 11.96 8.91 27.40
C LEU A 295 13.12 9.03 28.40
N TRP A 296 14.30 8.55 28.01
CA TRP A 296 15.51 8.65 28.83
C TRP A 296 15.89 10.11 29.13
N MET A 297 15.84 10.98 28.13
CA MET A 297 16.08 12.43 28.30
C MET A 297 15.05 13.04 29.27
N VAL A 298 13.76 12.69 29.15
CA VAL A 298 12.70 13.18 30.04
C VAL A 298 12.93 12.72 31.48
N ILE A 299 13.34 11.47 31.69
CA ILE A 299 13.64 10.93 33.03
C ILE A 299 14.89 11.60 33.63
N LYS A 300 15.90 11.89 32.80
CA LYS A 300 17.14 12.54 33.24
C LYS A 300 17.05 14.05 33.42
N LYS A 301 16.00 14.73 32.94
CA LYS A 301 15.85 16.18 33.11
C LYS A 301 15.97 16.55 34.61
N PRO A 302 16.85 17.51 34.96
CA PRO A 302 16.95 17.98 36.34
C PRO A 302 15.61 18.62 36.77
N PRO A 303 15.29 18.64 38.07
CA PRO A 303 14.13 19.36 38.58
C PRO A 303 14.17 20.82 38.09
N THR A 304 13.00 21.39 37.80
CA THR A 304 12.88 22.81 37.45
C THR A 304 13.52 23.68 38.54
N ASP A 305 14.06 24.86 38.19
CA ASP A 305 14.80 25.72 39.14
C ASP A 305 13.99 26.07 40.39
N VAL A 306 12.66 26.10 40.29
CA VAL A 306 11.75 26.26 41.44
C VAL A 306 11.88 25.09 42.42
N ALA A 307 11.85 23.85 41.93
CA ALA A 307 12.04 22.65 42.74
C ALA A 307 13.48 22.55 43.29
N ARG A 308 14.48 23.05 42.57
CA ARG A 308 15.88 23.13 43.02
C ARG A 308 16.04 24.11 44.19
N LYS A 309 15.46 25.33 44.07
CA LYS A 309 15.49 26.37 45.11
C LYS A 309 14.77 25.94 46.39
N VAL A 310 13.63 25.27 46.28
CA VAL A 310 12.89 24.73 47.43
C VAL A 310 13.70 23.64 48.16
N ARG A 311 14.51 22.85 47.44
CA ARG A 311 15.35 21.81 48.04
C ARG A 311 16.53 22.40 48.81
N GLN A 312 17.20 23.41 48.24
CA GLN A 312 18.32 24.11 48.90
C GLN A 312 17.91 24.74 50.23
N ASN A 313 16.72 25.35 50.32
CA ASN A 313 16.25 25.92 51.60
C ASN A 313 15.99 24.89 52.70
N LYS A 314 15.85 23.60 52.35
CA LYS A 314 15.57 22.53 53.33
C LYS A 314 16.83 21.96 53.98
N ASP A 315 17.98 22.17 53.35
CA ASP A 315 19.29 21.70 53.86
C ASP A 315 19.98 22.76 54.74
N TRP A 316 19.33 23.91 54.97
CA TRP A 316 19.83 25.06 55.74
C TRP A 316 19.16 25.23 57.12
N SER A 317 18.34 24.26 57.55
CA SER A 317 17.72 24.19 58.88
C SER A 317 18.25 23.00 59.65
#